data_AF-A0A3D8J1H1-F1
#
_entry.id   AF-A0A3D8J1H1-F1
#
_cell.length_a   1.000
_cell.length_b   1.000
_cell.length_c   1.000
_cell.angle_alpha   90.00
_cell.angle_beta   90.00
_cell.angle_gamma   90.00
#
_symmetry.space_group_name_H-M   'P 1'
#
loop_
_entity.id
_entity.type
_entity.pdbx_description
1 polymer ?
#
loop_
_entity_poly.entity_id
_entity_poly.type
_entity_poly.pdbx_seq_one_letter_code
_entity_poly.pdbx_strand_id
1 'polypeptide(L)'
;MFIKIDIEGEEMNALLGMRNLISLYQPILAISVYHDVKDLYCIPQYIAKIRKDYRIYFRHYSQGLIESVMFFVPNTNHIMKG
;
A
#
# COMPACT_ATOMS: atom_id res chain seq x y z
N MET A 1 5.31 -7.87 -9.78
CA MET A 1 5.51 -6.42 -9.93
C MET A 1 5.63 -5.79 -8.55
N PHE A 2 6.51 -4.80 -8.39
CA PHE A 2 6.74 -4.07 -7.15
C PHE A 2 6.61 -2.56 -7.40
N ILE A 3 5.94 -1.83 -6.51
CA ILE A 3 5.73 -0.38 -6.60
C ILE A 3 6.06 0.26 -5.25
N LYS A 4 6.95 1.26 -5.26
CA LYS A 4 7.21 2.14 -4.13
C LYS A 4 6.54 3.50 -4.38
N ILE A 5 5.84 4.04 -3.38
CA ILE A 5 5.22 5.36 -3.41
C ILE A 5 5.77 6.18 -2.24
N ASP A 6 6.32 7.35 -2.56
CA ASP A 6 6.91 8.33 -1.65
C ASP A 6 6.87 9.67 -2.38
N ILE A 7 5.75 10.40 -2.26
CA ILE A 7 5.41 11.56 -3.11
C ILE A 7 4.96 12.75 -2.25
N GLU A 8 5.50 12.87 -1.03
CA GLU A 8 5.37 14.06 -0.18
C GLU A 8 3.90 14.53 0.00
N GLY A 9 2.99 13.60 0.36
CA GLY A 9 1.57 13.89 0.65
C GLY A 9 0.61 13.57 -0.50
N GLU A 10 1.11 13.15 -1.66
CA GLU A 10 0.29 12.78 -2.83
C GLU A 10 0.07 11.26 -2.97
N GLU A 11 0.39 10.48 -1.93
CA GLU A 11 0.27 9.01 -1.91
C GLU A 11 -1.15 8.53 -2.29
N MET A 12 -2.16 9.16 -1.70
CA MET A 12 -3.56 8.81 -1.97
C MET A 12 -3.95 9.09 -3.43
N ASN A 13 -3.52 10.22 -4.00
CA ASN A 13 -3.84 10.58 -5.38
C ASN A 13 -3.15 9.63 -6.37
N ALA A 14 -1.91 9.24 -6.10
CA ALA A 14 -1.23 8.20 -6.86
C ALA A 14 -1.98 6.87 -6.80
N LEU A 15 -2.44 6.46 -5.62
CA LEU A 15 -3.24 5.24 -5.44
C LEU A 15 -4.57 5.29 -6.21
N LEU A 16 -5.26 6.45 -6.22
CA LEU A 16 -6.49 6.65 -6.99
C LEU A 16 -6.25 6.41 -8.48
N GLY A 17 -5.16 6.98 -9.04
CA GLY A 17 -4.76 6.77 -10.43
C GLY A 17 -4.38 5.32 -10.74
N MET A 18 -3.84 4.59 -9.76
CA MET A 18 -3.39 3.20 -9.90
C MET A 18 -4.47 2.15 -9.63
N ARG A 19 -5.72 2.54 -9.38
CA ARG A 19 -6.81 1.61 -9.01
C ARG A 19 -6.91 0.37 -9.90
N ASN A 20 -6.96 0.57 -11.22
CA ASN A 20 -7.09 -0.53 -12.19
C ASN A 20 -5.85 -1.44 -12.18
N LEU A 21 -4.67 -0.86 -12.06
CA LEU A 21 -3.41 -1.60 -12.00
C LEU A 21 -3.34 -2.48 -10.74
N ILE A 22 -3.70 -1.92 -9.59
CA ILE A 22 -3.74 -2.63 -8.30
C ILE A 22 -4.75 -3.79 -8.36
N SER A 23 -5.90 -3.57 -9.01
CA SER A 23 -6.95 -4.56 -9.17
C SER A 23 -6.54 -5.72 -10.09
N LEU A 24 -5.88 -5.43 -11.21
CA LEU A 24 -5.58 -6.42 -12.25
C LEU A 24 -4.29 -7.20 -12.00
N TYR A 25 -3.22 -6.50 -11.58
CA TYR A 25 -1.86 -7.08 -11.58
C TYR A 25 -1.31 -7.42 -10.22
N GLN A 26 -2.03 -7.05 -9.17
CA GLN A 26 -1.71 -7.45 -7.80
C GLN A 26 -0.24 -7.17 -7.38
N PRO A 27 0.31 -5.95 -7.60
CA PRO A 27 1.69 -5.66 -7.24
C PRO A 27 1.92 -5.74 -5.73
N ILE A 28 3.16 -6.01 -5.32
CA ILE A 28 3.59 -5.67 -3.98
C ILE A 28 3.72 -4.15 -3.91
N LEU A 29 3.11 -3.52 -2.91
CA LEU A 29 3.18 -2.07 -2.69
C LEU A 29 4.01 -1.77 -1.44
N ALA A 30 4.87 -0.76 -1.52
CA ALA A 30 5.55 -0.15 -0.39
C ALA A 30 5.24 1.35 -0.38
N ILE A 31 4.52 1.83 0.64
CA ILE A 31 3.93 3.17 0.62
C ILE A 31 4.37 3.91 1.88
N SER A 32 4.99 5.08 1.69
CA SER A 32 5.26 6.02 2.79
C SER A 32 3.94 6.45 3.43
N VAL A 33 3.87 6.44 4.76
CA VAL A 33 2.66 6.81 5.53
C VAL A 33 2.98 7.81 6.63
N TYR A 34 4.02 8.63 6.42
CA TYR A 34 4.50 9.62 7.39
C TYR A 34 4.24 11.07 6.98
N HIS A 35 3.80 11.31 5.73
CA HIS A 35 3.58 12.66 5.19
C HIS A 35 2.24 13.27 5.65
N ASP A 36 1.17 12.49 5.69
CA ASP A 36 -0.08 12.85 6.38
C ASP A 36 -0.45 11.75 7.39
N VAL A 37 -0.77 12.15 8.63
CA VAL A 37 -1.25 11.23 9.69
C VAL A 37 -2.47 10.42 9.22
N LYS A 38 -3.28 10.99 8.31
CA LYS A 38 -4.45 10.31 7.75
C LYS A 38 -4.08 9.09 6.90
N ASP A 39 -2.89 9.07 6.31
CA ASP A 39 -2.45 7.97 5.45
C ASP A 39 -2.35 6.65 6.22
N LEU A 40 -2.07 6.70 7.52
CA LEU A 40 -2.04 5.53 8.40
C LEU A 40 -3.35 4.73 8.39
N TYR A 41 -4.49 5.36 8.11
CA TYR A 41 -5.78 4.67 8.07
C TYR A 41 -6.47 4.75 6.70
N CYS A 42 -6.35 5.86 5.98
CA CYS A 42 -6.98 6.02 4.67
C CYS A 42 -6.39 5.08 3.62
N ILE A 43 -5.06 4.94 3.56
CA ILE A 43 -4.38 4.09 2.57
C ILE A 43 -4.76 2.61 2.72
N PRO A 44 -4.62 1.98 3.90
CA PRO A 44 -5.01 0.59 4.05
C PRO A 44 -6.52 0.36 3.81
N GLN A 45 -7.39 1.29 4.22
CA GLN A 45 -8.82 1.21 3.93
C GLN A 45 -9.11 1.31 2.43
N TYR A 46 -8.43 2.20 1.71
CA TYR A 46 -8.60 2.36 0.28
C TYR A 46 -8.13 1.12 -0.49
N ILE A 47 -6.94 0.60 -0.19
CA ILE A 47 -6.42 -0.61 -0.83
C ILE A 47 -7.33 -1.80 -0.55
N ALA A 48 -7.86 -1.95 0.68
CA ALA A 48 -8.81 -3.00 1.03
C ALA A 48 -10.15 -2.90 0.25
N LYS A 49 -10.56 -1.69 -0.16
CA LYS A 49 -11.73 -1.50 -1.06
C LYS A 49 -11.44 -1.97 -2.49
N ILE A 50 -10.19 -1.89 -2.94
CA ILE A 50 -9.79 -2.40 -4.26
C ILE A 50 -9.66 -3.93 -4.19
N ARG A 51 -8.91 -4.45 -3.22
CA ARG A 51 -8.67 -5.89 -3.05
C ARG A 51 -8.45 -6.27 -1.58
N LYS A 52 -9.06 -7.38 -1.14
CA LYS A 52 -9.05 -7.84 0.25
C LYS A 52 -7.96 -8.87 0.58
N ASP A 53 -7.23 -9.36 -0.42
CA ASP A 53 -6.25 -10.45 -0.29
C ASP A 53 -4.82 -9.96 0.01
N TYR A 54 -4.62 -8.65 0.24
CA TYR A 54 -3.34 -8.14 0.70
C TYR A 54 -3.11 -8.43 2.19
N ARG A 55 -1.92 -8.92 2.52
CA ARG A 55 -1.35 -8.84 3.87
C ARG A 55 -0.66 -7.50 4.04
N ILE A 56 -0.96 -6.83 5.14
CA ILE A 56 -0.44 -5.49 5.44
C ILE A 56 0.64 -5.60 6.51
N TYR A 57 1.80 -4.99 6.27
CA TYR A 57 2.88 -4.88 7.25
C TYR A 57 3.24 -3.42 7.44
N PHE A 58 3.45 -3.00 8.68
CA PHE A 58 3.96 -1.67 9.00
C PHE A 58 5.41 -1.77 9.49
N ARG A 59 6.26 -0.87 9.03
CA ARG A 59 7.65 -0.73 9.49
C ARG A 59 7.96 0.74 9.69
N HIS A 60 8.71 1.03 10.75
CA HIS A 60 9.20 2.35 11.06
C HIS A 60 10.73 2.26 11.18
N TYR A 61 11.44 3.14 10.47
CA TYR A 61 12.90 3.03 10.31
C TYR A 61 13.69 4.11 11.05
N SER A 62 13.02 5.12 11.62
CA SER A 62 13.67 6.20 12.38
C SER A 62 13.36 6.13 13.88
N GLN A 63 13.93 7.06 14.65
CA GLN A 63 13.50 7.38 16.02
C GLN A 63 12.57 8.61 16.05
N GLY A 64 12.29 9.20 14.88
CA GLY A 64 11.48 10.39 14.72
C GLY A 64 10.09 10.08 14.17
N LEU A 65 9.43 11.06 13.57
CA LEU A 65 8.09 10.91 13.00
C LEU A 65 8.09 10.51 11.52
N ILE A 66 9.27 10.48 10.89
CA ILE A 66 9.47 10.19 9.46
C ILE A 66 9.85 8.72 9.24
N GLU A 67 9.85 8.28 7.98
CA GLU A 67 10.29 6.92 7.57
C GLU A 67 9.37 5.78 8.04
N SER A 68 8.07 6.04 8.18
CA SER A 68 7.05 5.00 8.35
C SER A 68 6.56 4.49 7.00
N VAL A 69 6.62 3.18 6.76
CA VAL A 69 6.22 2.54 5.50
C VAL A 69 5.21 1.42 5.76
N MET A 70 4.13 1.39 4.98
CA MET A 70 3.22 0.26 4.88
C MET A 70 3.49 -0.57 3.63
N PHE A 71 3.64 -1.87 3.84
CA PHE A 71 3.77 -2.86 2.78
C PHE A 71 2.47 -3.62 2.58
N PHE A 72 2.06 -3.77 1.32
CA PHE A 72 0.91 -4.57 0.92
C PHE A 72 1.40 -5.72 0.06
N VAL A 73 1.36 -6.93 0.60
CA VAL A 73 1.85 -8.15 -0.05
C VAL A 73 0.66 -9.05 -0.41
N PRO A 74 0.39 -9.34 -1.70
CA PRO A 74 -0.72 -10.19 -2.10
C PRO A 74 -0.60 -11.59 -1.49
N ASN A 75 -1.71 -12.17 -1.07
CA ASN A 75 -1.76 -13.56 -0.61
C ASN A 75 -1.85 -14.50 -1.82
N THR A 76 -0.71 -15.02 -2.26
CA THR A 76 -0.57 -15.90 -3.44
C THR A 76 -1.27 -17.26 -3.32
N ASN A 77 -1.81 -17.61 -2.15
CA ASN A 77 -2.48 -18.90 -1.91
C ASN A 77 -3.77 -19.11 -2.73
N HIS A 78 -4.32 -18.08 -3.38
CA HIS A 78 -5.50 -18.22 -4.24
C HIS A 78 -5.19 -18.64 -5.68
N ILE A 79 -3.93 -18.62 -6.12
CA ILE A 79 -3.55 -18.91 -7.51
C ILE A 79 -3.29 -20.42 -7.72
N MET A 80 -3.12 -21.21 -6.66
CA MET A 80 -2.86 -22.67 -6.75
C MET A 80 -4.09 -23.57 -6.48
N LYS A 81 -5.31 -23.02 -6.51
CA LYS A 81 -6.54 -23.81 -6.55
C LYS A 81 -7.14 -23.74 -7.95
N GLY A 82 -6.48 -24.40 -8.90
CA GLY A 82 -6.91 -24.60 -10.28
C GLY A 82 -6.34 -25.90 -10.79
#